data_AF-A0A7V9F9K6-F1
#
_entry.id   AF-A0A7V9F9K6-F1
#
_cell.length_a   1.000
_cell.length_b   1.000
_cell.length_c   1.000
_cell.angle_alpha   90.00
_cell.angle_beta   90.00
_cell.angle_gamma   90.00
#
_symmetry.space_group_name_H-M   'P 1'
#
loop_
_entity.id
_entity.type
_entity.pdbx_description
1 polymer ?
#
loop_
_entity_poly.entity_id
_entity_poly.type
_entity_poly.pdbx_seq_one_letter_code
_entity_poly.pdbx_strand_id
1 'polypeptide(L)'
;MLGLTSLATGCGVRDDSSNIQAAPNLDLGYPAGNLLVDAGWLARRIDDPSLRLLDCSPLPAYRAGHLPEARHVWWQDTIELHNPVYGMLVNPDGRAELTRQAGIQHDSQVVCYDNAGGVYAARVLWMLRYMG
;
A
#
# COMPACT_ATOMS: atom_id res chain seq x y z
N MET A 1 37.24 31.22 29.00
CA MET A 1 36.83 29.82 28.74
C MET A 1 35.40 29.66 29.23
N LEU A 2 34.43 30.09 28.42
CA LEU A 2 33.00 30.05 28.72
C LEU A 2 32.31 29.42 27.50
N GLY A 3 31.99 28.12 27.61
CA GLY A 3 31.28 27.37 26.59
C GLY A 3 29.78 27.55 26.78
N LEU A 4 29.16 28.24 25.82
CA LEU A 4 27.74 28.53 25.74
C LEU A 4 26.93 27.22 25.62
N THR A 5 26.01 26.98 26.57
CA THR A 5 25.00 25.91 26.44
C THR A 5 23.86 26.45 25.61
N SER A 6 23.49 25.78 24.52
CA SER A 6 22.26 26.08 23.78
C SER A 6 21.32 24.88 23.86
N LEU A 7 20.21 25.07 24.58
CA LEU A 7 19.04 24.20 24.55
C LEU A 7 18.22 24.59 23.31
N ALA A 8 18.08 23.68 22.35
CA ALA A 8 17.12 23.83 21.27
C ALA A 8 15.95 22.87 21.53
N THR A 9 14.87 23.40 22.11
CA THR A 9 13.56 22.77 22.05
C THR A 9 13.02 22.97 20.63
N GLY A 10 13.10 21.95 19.80
CA GLY A 10 12.49 21.94 18.47
C GLY A 10 11.40 20.88 18.41
N CYS A 11 10.13 21.28 18.53
CA CYS A 11 9.01 20.49 18.04
C CYS A 11 9.09 20.46 16.51
N GLY A 12 9.81 19.49 15.97
CA GLY A 12 9.86 19.20 14.55
C GLY A 12 9.31 17.81 14.31
N VAL A 13 8.10 17.72 13.75
CA VAL A 13 7.68 16.51 13.05
C VAL A 13 8.71 16.26 11.97
N ARG A 14 9.43 15.14 12.05
CA ARG A 14 10.32 14.71 10.97
C ARG A 14 9.42 14.30 9.81
N ASP A 15 9.46 15.06 8.74
CA ASP A 15 8.94 14.63 7.46
C ASP A 15 9.96 13.66 6.85
N ASP A 16 9.84 12.37 7.21
CA ASP A 16 10.67 11.28 6.67
C ASP A 16 10.22 10.84 5.24
N SER A 17 9.35 11.61 4.58
CA SER A 17 8.91 11.36 3.20
C SER A 17 10.04 11.41 2.16
N SER A 18 11.24 11.84 2.55
CA SER A 18 12.44 11.88 1.70
C SER A 18 12.91 10.51 1.18
N ASN A 19 12.39 9.39 1.71
CA ASN A 19 12.77 8.03 1.28
C ASN A 19 11.72 7.31 0.41
N ILE A 20 10.57 7.94 0.10
CA ILE A 20 9.60 7.33 -0.83
C ILE A 20 10.11 7.55 -2.26
N GLN A 21 10.90 6.60 -2.73
CA GLN A 21 11.33 6.59 -4.11
C GLN A 21 10.11 6.27 -4.98
N ALA A 22 9.61 7.30 -5.66
CA ALA A 22 8.47 7.20 -6.55
C ALA A 22 8.63 5.99 -7.47
N ALA A 23 7.53 5.25 -7.67
CA ALA A 23 7.48 4.24 -8.71
C ALA A 23 8.08 4.85 -10.00
N PRO A 24 8.97 4.14 -10.71
CA PRO A 24 9.47 4.62 -11.98
C PRO A 24 8.25 4.96 -12.80
N ASN A 25 8.24 6.15 -13.40
CA ASN A 25 7.27 6.41 -14.45
C ASN A 25 7.67 5.45 -15.57
N LEU A 26 7.10 4.25 -15.55
CA LEU A 26 7.30 3.28 -16.61
C LEU A 26 6.83 4.01 -17.85
N ASP A 27 7.77 4.38 -18.74
CA ASP A 27 7.49 5.11 -19.98
C ASP A 27 6.82 4.17 -20.99
N LEU A 28 5.70 3.62 -20.57
CA LEU A 28 4.79 2.75 -21.32
C LEU A 28 3.74 3.58 -22.05
N GLY A 29 3.85 4.92 -22.00
CA GLY A 29 2.86 5.83 -22.58
C GLY A 29 1.53 5.90 -21.81
N TYR A 30 1.46 5.39 -20.57
CA TYR A 30 0.24 5.48 -19.76
C TYR A 30 0.12 6.83 -19.05
N PRO A 31 -1.03 7.53 -19.16
CA PRO A 31 -1.25 8.82 -18.48
C PRO A 31 -1.09 8.80 -16.95
N ALA A 32 -1.20 7.62 -16.33
CA ALA A 32 -1.02 7.38 -14.90
C ALA A 32 0.05 6.29 -14.64
N GLY A 33 1.14 6.31 -15.41
CA GLY A 33 2.23 5.32 -15.31
C GLY A 33 2.86 5.23 -13.91
N ASN A 34 2.77 6.28 -13.10
CA ASN A 34 3.22 6.30 -11.71
C ASN A 34 2.43 5.39 -10.75
N LEU A 35 1.28 4.85 -11.18
CA LEU A 35 0.52 3.86 -10.41
C LEU A 35 0.93 2.42 -10.72
N LEU A 36 1.84 2.22 -11.68
CA LEU A 36 2.29 0.91 -12.12
C LEU A 36 3.78 0.75 -11.82
N VAL A 37 4.17 -0.45 -11.43
CA VAL A 37 5.57 -0.84 -11.24
C VAL A 37 5.84 -2.12 -12.01
N ASP A 38 7.07 -2.28 -12.48
CA ASP A 38 7.51 -3.51 -13.13
C ASP A 38 8.13 -4.48 -12.11
N ALA A 39 8.21 -5.76 -12.48
CA ALA A 39 8.76 -6.80 -11.62
C ALA A 39 10.24 -6.56 -11.25
N GLY A 40 11.02 -5.94 -12.13
CA GLY A 40 12.42 -5.61 -11.88
C GLY A 40 12.58 -4.49 -10.84
N TRP A 41 11.72 -3.46 -10.88
CA TRP A 41 11.65 -2.45 -9.83
C TRP A 41 11.30 -3.07 -8.50
N LEU A 42 10.27 -3.93 -8.48
CA LEU A 42 9.82 -4.58 -7.26
C LEU A 42 10.93 -5.49 -6.68
N ALA A 43 11.58 -6.29 -7.52
CA ALA A 43 12.67 -7.17 -7.10
C ALA A 43 13.84 -6.41 -6.44
N ARG A 44 14.14 -5.18 -6.88
CA ARG A 44 15.19 -4.35 -6.27
C ARG A 44 14.80 -3.74 -4.92
N ARG A 45 13.51 -3.70 -4.60
CA ARG A 45 12.95 -3.06 -3.38
C ARG A 45 12.19 -4.03 -2.49
N ILE A 46 12.22 -5.32 -2.78
CA ILE A 46 11.40 -6.32 -2.08
C ILE A 46 11.68 -6.36 -0.56
N ASP A 47 12.91 -6.01 -0.17
CA ASP A 47 13.35 -5.95 1.23
C ASP A 47 13.25 -4.55 1.86
N ASP A 48 12.68 -3.56 1.15
CA ASP A 48 12.48 -2.20 1.67
C ASP A 48 11.39 -2.22 2.76
N PRO A 49 11.70 -1.85 4.02
CA PRO A 49 10.72 -1.91 5.11
C PRO A 49 9.57 -0.90 4.97
N SER A 50 9.74 0.13 4.13
CA SER A 50 8.67 1.08 3.80
C SER A 50 7.67 0.53 2.75
N LEU A 51 8.04 -0.57 2.07
CA LEU A 51 7.22 -1.21 1.06
C LEU A 51 6.26 -2.23 1.69
N ARG A 52 4.96 -2.06 1.44
CA ARG A 52 3.93 -3.00 1.83
C ARG A 52 3.37 -3.74 0.61
N LEU A 53 3.53 -5.05 0.61
CA LEU A 53 3.04 -5.93 -0.45
C LEU A 53 1.70 -6.53 -0.07
N LEU A 54 0.70 -6.35 -0.93
CA LEU A 54 -0.65 -6.91 -0.76
C LEU A 54 -0.94 -7.89 -1.89
N ASP A 55 -1.09 -9.16 -1.52
CA ASP A 55 -1.55 -10.21 -2.43
C ASP A 55 -3.08 -10.27 -2.38
N CYS A 56 -3.71 -9.95 -3.50
CA CYS A 56 -5.16 -9.91 -3.65
C CYS A 56 -5.72 -11.16 -4.36
N SER A 57 -4.89 -12.19 -4.56
CA SER A 57 -5.28 -13.44 -5.19
C SER A 57 -6.27 -14.23 -4.31
N PRO A 58 -7.01 -15.19 -4.88
CA PRO A 58 -7.80 -16.14 -4.08
C PRO A 58 -6.93 -16.82 -3.01
N LEU A 59 -7.49 -17.02 -1.81
CA LEU A 59 -6.76 -17.57 -0.66
C LEU A 59 -5.99 -18.88 -0.96
N PRO A 60 -6.51 -19.84 -1.75
CA PRO A 60 -5.73 -21.01 -2.13
C PRO A 60 -4.46 -20.68 -2.92
N ALA A 61 -4.50 -19.69 -3.81
CA ALA A 61 -3.34 -19.27 -4.60
C ALA A 61 -2.29 -18.60 -3.70
N TYR A 62 -2.71 -17.68 -2.82
CA TYR A 62 -1.83 -17.08 -1.82
C TYR A 62 -1.13 -18.15 -0.97
N ARG A 63 -1.88 -19.14 -0.47
CA ARG A 63 -1.32 -20.24 0.34
C ARG A 63 -0.37 -21.16 -0.43
N ALA A 64 -0.57 -21.31 -1.74
CA ALA A 64 0.32 -22.10 -2.59
C ALA A 64 1.66 -21.40 -2.83
N GLY A 65 1.69 -20.07 -2.81
CA GLY A 65 2.91 -19.27 -2.89
C GLY A 65 2.58 -17.79 -3.13
N HIS A 66 3.34 -16.92 -2.48
CA HIS A 66 3.23 -15.46 -2.58
C HIS A 66 4.61 -14.83 -2.41
N LEU A 67 4.72 -13.54 -2.70
CA LEU A 67 5.97 -12.80 -2.48
C LEU A 67 6.32 -12.76 -0.98
N PRO A 68 7.61 -12.75 -0.61
CA PRO A 68 8.03 -12.60 0.79
C PRO A 68 7.38 -11.38 1.45
N GLU A 69 7.01 -11.51 2.72
CA GLU A 69 6.34 -10.48 3.53
C GLU A 69 4.99 -9.95 3.00
N ALA A 70 4.48 -10.49 1.89
CA ALA A 70 3.18 -10.08 1.35
C ALA A 70 2.03 -10.49 2.28
N ARG A 71 1.13 -9.54 2.54
CA ARG A 71 -0.10 -9.76 3.30
C ARG A 71 -1.24 -10.08 2.34
N HIS A 72 -2.03 -11.08 2.69
CA HIS A 72 -3.25 -11.38 1.93
C HIS A 72 -4.33 -10.35 2.24
N VAL A 73 -4.93 -9.79 1.20
CA VAL A 73 -6.09 -8.89 1.31
C VAL A 73 -7.11 -9.32 0.28
N TRP A 74 -8.25 -9.84 0.72
CA TRP A 74 -9.29 -10.25 -0.20
C TRP A 74 -10.14 -9.05 -0.64
N TRP A 75 -10.35 -8.89 -1.95
CA TRP A 75 -11.04 -7.72 -2.48
C TRP A 75 -12.49 -7.59 -1.96
N GLN A 76 -13.16 -8.71 -1.65
CA GLN A 76 -14.53 -8.66 -1.12
C GLN A 76 -14.58 -8.08 0.30
N ASP A 77 -13.47 -8.10 1.04
CA ASP A 77 -13.41 -7.49 2.36
C ASP A 77 -13.54 -5.97 2.25
N THR A 78 -13.24 -5.39 1.08
CA THR A 78 -13.45 -3.96 0.79
C THR A 78 -14.92 -3.62 0.46
N ILE A 79 -15.85 -4.58 0.58
CA ILE A 79 -17.27 -4.42 0.25
C ILE A 79 -18.13 -4.51 1.51
N GLU A 80 -19.10 -3.60 1.62
CA GLU A 80 -20.15 -3.67 2.62
C GLU A 80 -21.16 -4.78 2.27
N LEU A 81 -21.15 -5.88 3.02
CA LEU A 81 -21.94 -7.08 2.74
C LEU A 81 -23.45 -6.85 2.82
N HIS A 82 -23.90 -5.97 3.71
CA HIS A 82 -25.33 -5.74 3.95
C HIS A 82 -25.89 -4.53 3.19
N ASN A 83 -25.12 -3.97 2.24
CA ASN A 83 -25.59 -2.83 1.46
C ASN A 83 -26.57 -3.29 0.36
N PRO A 84 -27.69 -2.58 0.13
CA PRO A 84 -28.59 -2.87 -0.99
C PRO A 84 -27.92 -2.75 -2.37
N VAL A 85 -26.83 -2.00 -2.48
CA VAL A 85 -26.02 -1.87 -3.69
C VAL A 85 -24.75 -2.71 -3.54
N TYR A 86 -24.59 -3.70 -4.41
CA TYR A 86 -23.41 -4.55 -4.42
C TYR A 86 -22.14 -3.76 -4.78
N GLY A 87 -21.03 -4.07 -4.12
CA GLY A 87 -19.73 -3.42 -4.37
C GLY A 87 -19.55 -2.10 -3.62
N MET A 88 -20.55 -1.66 -2.84
CA MET A 88 -20.41 -0.49 -1.99
C MET A 88 -19.22 -0.66 -1.05
N LEU A 89 -18.41 0.39 -0.96
CA LEU A 89 -17.21 0.37 -0.15
C LEU A 89 -17.57 0.18 1.33
N VAL A 90 -16.81 -0.66 2.02
CA VAL A 90 -16.97 -0.87 3.46
C VAL A 90 -16.91 0.46 4.23
N ASN A 91 -17.64 0.54 5.34
CA ASN A 91 -17.71 1.74 6.17
C ASN A 91 -16.32 2.21 6.70
N PRO A 92 -16.21 3.43 7.25
CA PRO A 92 -14.93 3.96 7.72
C PRO A 92 -14.17 3.06 8.70
N ASP A 93 -14.88 2.43 9.64
CA ASP A 93 -14.28 1.55 10.64
C ASP A 93 -13.71 0.28 10.00
N GLY A 94 -14.43 -0.30 9.04
CA GLY A 94 -13.97 -1.46 8.28
C GLY A 94 -12.76 -1.13 7.42
N ARG A 95 -12.69 0.06 6.82
CA ARG A 95 -11.49 0.50 6.07
C ARG A 95 -10.29 0.64 7.00
N ALA A 96 -10.47 1.25 8.16
CA ALA A 96 -9.41 1.40 9.15
C ALA A 96 -8.91 0.03 9.65
N GLU A 97 -9.82 -0.92 9.86
CA GLU A 97 -9.45 -2.27 10.27
C GLU A 97 -8.70 -3.02 9.17
N LEU A 98 -9.12 -2.92 7.91
CA LEU A 98 -8.43 -3.54 6.78
C LEU A 98 -7.01 -3.00 6.61
N THR A 99 -6.82 -1.68 6.65
CA THR A 99 -5.48 -1.09 6.53
C THR A 99 -4.58 -1.49 7.69
N ARG A 100 -5.13 -1.56 8.92
CA ARG A 100 -4.41 -2.04 10.10
C ARG A 100 -4.00 -3.50 9.96
N GLN A 101 -4.90 -4.39 9.53
CA GLN A 101 -4.59 -5.82 9.32
C GLN A 101 -3.58 -6.02 8.19
N ALA A 102 -3.63 -5.18 7.15
CA ALA A 102 -2.67 -5.16 6.06
C ALA A 102 -1.29 -4.57 6.48
N GLY A 103 -1.17 -4.02 7.69
CA GLY A 103 0.06 -3.39 8.19
C GLY A 103 0.38 -2.05 7.53
N ILE A 104 -0.57 -1.40 6.88
CA ILE A 104 -0.35 -0.13 6.19
C ILE A 104 -0.21 0.98 7.24
N GLN A 105 0.89 1.74 7.14
CA GLN A 105 1.14 2.95 7.91
C GLN A 105 1.03 4.18 6.99
N HIS A 106 1.01 5.36 7.58
CA HIS A 106 0.82 6.64 6.86
C HIS A 106 1.87 6.88 5.76
N ASP A 107 3.10 6.41 5.96
CA ASP A 107 4.24 6.55 5.05
C ASP A 107 4.52 5.29 4.22
N SER A 108 3.64 4.27 4.29
CA SER A 108 3.83 3.03 3.55
C SER A 108 3.67 3.25 2.05
N GLN A 109 4.65 2.78 1.28
CA GLN A 109 4.47 2.59 -0.16
C GLN A 109 3.78 1.25 -0.40
N VAL A 110 2.57 1.26 -0.97
CA VAL A 110 1.77 0.04 -1.13
C VAL A 110 1.82 -0.46 -2.57
N VAL A 111 2.12 -1.75 -2.75
CA VAL A 111 2.01 -2.45 -4.04
C VAL A 111 0.99 -3.57 -3.91
N CYS A 112 -0.09 -3.48 -4.69
CA CYS A 112 -1.11 -4.52 -4.78
C CYS A 112 -0.88 -5.36 -6.02
N TYR A 113 -0.96 -6.69 -5.91
CA TYR A 113 -0.88 -7.61 -7.04
C TYR A 113 -1.87 -8.77 -6.89
N ASP A 114 -2.18 -9.46 -7.98
CA ASP A 114 -2.97 -10.69 -7.95
C ASP A 114 -2.59 -11.64 -9.11
N ASN A 115 -3.08 -12.87 -9.06
CA ASN A 115 -3.02 -13.86 -10.13
C ASN A 115 -4.31 -13.91 -10.98
N ALA A 116 -4.98 -12.77 -11.16
CA ALA A 116 -6.26 -12.62 -11.85
C ALA A 116 -6.26 -11.44 -12.84
N GLY A 117 -5.09 -11.07 -13.36
CA GLY A 117 -4.95 -9.98 -14.35
C GLY A 117 -5.13 -8.58 -13.76
N GLY A 118 -4.98 -8.42 -12.45
CA GLY A 118 -5.05 -7.14 -11.73
C GLY A 118 -6.45 -6.74 -11.28
N VAL A 119 -7.50 -7.53 -11.53
CA VAL A 119 -8.88 -7.16 -11.19
C VAL A 119 -9.10 -6.99 -9.69
N TYR A 120 -8.53 -7.88 -8.87
CA TYR A 120 -8.69 -7.84 -7.42
C TYR A 120 -7.77 -6.79 -6.79
N ALA A 121 -6.53 -6.71 -7.28
CA ALA A 121 -5.57 -5.70 -6.89
C ALA A 121 -6.07 -4.28 -7.20
N ALA A 122 -6.70 -4.08 -8.36
CA ALA A 122 -7.27 -2.78 -8.73
C ALA A 122 -8.39 -2.33 -7.79
N ARG A 123 -9.21 -3.26 -7.29
CA ARG A 123 -10.26 -2.94 -6.31
C ARG A 123 -9.66 -2.48 -4.98
N VAL A 124 -8.62 -3.14 -4.50
CA VAL A 124 -7.92 -2.75 -3.27
C VAL A 124 -7.20 -1.41 -3.47
N LEU A 125 -6.49 -1.22 -4.58
CA LEU A 125 -5.87 0.05 -4.96
C LEU A 125 -6.89 1.20 -5.02
N TRP A 126 -8.07 0.97 -5.60
CA TRP A 126 -9.14 1.97 -5.63
C TRP A 126 -9.60 2.39 -4.23
N MET A 127 -9.74 1.43 -3.31
CA MET A 127 -10.09 1.71 -1.92
C MET A 127 -9.02 2.56 -1.23
N LEU A 128 -7.74 2.22 -1.42
CA LEU A 128 -6.62 3.00 -0.87
C LEU A 128 -6.62 4.43 -1.42
N ARG A 129 -6.77 4.59 -2.74
CA ARG A 129 -6.85 5.90 -3.40
C ARG A 129 -8.06 6.73 -2.95
N TYR A 130 -9.15 6.08 -2.57
CA TYR A 130 -10.32 6.75 -1.99
C TYR A 130 -10.04 7.28 -0.58
N MET A 131 -9.15 6.63 0.19
CA MET A 131 -8.81 7.03 1.55
C MET A 131 -7.83 8.21 1.62
N GLY A 132 -7.02 8.42 0.59
CA GLY A 132 -5.99 9.46 0.52
C GLY A 132 -4.59 8.86 0.47
#